data_AF-A0A136MVZ0-F1
#
_entry.id   AF-A0A136MVZ0-F1
#
_cell.length_a   1.000
_cell.length_b   1.000
_cell.length_c   1.000
_cell.angle_alpha   90.00
_cell.angle_beta   90.00
_cell.angle_gamma   90.00
#
_symmetry.space_group_name_H-M   'P 1'
#
loop_
_entity.id
_entity.type
_entity.pdbx_description
1 polymer ?
#
loop_
_entity_poly.entity_id
_entity_poly.type
_entity_poly.pdbx_seq_one_letter_code
_entity_poly.pdbx_strand_id
1 'polypeptide(L)'
;MPNDITPEKAKAYIIRIVQADGRDRQATSILEDLVKTNPSLLIPNYSILLESLSNKSPIAVKRDLLRVMQYLPVQDETAGILYQQCMEFLLDADISIAVKAYSMTICANIVDQYPEMSEELEAVIRELMIMGSPAIMSRGRHVLKRLTKVKSKEKFRIRHDDQQRI
;
A
#
# COMPACT_ATOMS: atom_id res chain seq x y z
N MET A 1 23.50 5.09 7.23
CA MET A 1 22.29 5.43 8.02
C MET A 1 22.75 5.79 9.42
N PRO A 2 22.27 6.86 10.06
CA PRO A 2 22.57 7.08 11.47
C PRO A 2 22.00 5.89 12.26
N ASN A 3 22.84 5.21 13.04
CA ASN A 3 22.51 3.96 13.73
C ASN A 3 21.45 4.10 14.86
N ASP A 4 20.85 5.29 15.03
CA ASP A 4 20.07 5.65 16.22
C ASP A 4 18.64 6.13 15.92
N ILE A 5 18.03 5.74 14.78
CA ILE A 5 16.62 6.07 14.52
C ILE A 5 15.75 5.13 15.37
N THR A 6 14.91 5.73 16.23
CA THR A 6 13.92 5.04 17.07
C THR A 6 12.52 5.21 16.48
N PRO A 7 11.50 4.42 16.91
CA PRO A 7 10.12 4.63 16.48
C PRO A 7 9.61 6.05 16.74
N GLU A 8 10.05 6.69 17.83
CA GLU A 8 9.66 8.07 18.19
C GLU A 8 10.26 9.09 17.22
N LYS A 9 11.53 8.90 16.82
CA LYS A 9 12.16 9.73 15.78
C LYS A 9 11.48 9.53 14.42
N ALA A 10 11.12 8.30 14.10
CA ALA A 10 10.37 7.99 12.88
C ALA A 10 9.00 8.70 12.87
N LYS A 11 8.29 8.70 14.01
CA LYS A 11 7.05 9.46 14.21
C LYS A 11 7.24 10.95 13.94
N ALA A 12 8.33 11.54 14.45
CA ALA A 12 8.62 12.95 14.24
C ALA A 12 8.79 13.30 12.75
N TYR A 13 9.41 12.43 11.95
CA TYR A 13 9.49 12.62 10.50
C TYR A 13 8.14 12.51 9.81
N ILE A 14 7.28 11.58 10.22
CA ILE A 14 5.90 11.48 9.70
C ILE A 14 5.15 12.79 9.96
N ILE A 15 5.20 13.30 11.19
CA ILE A 15 4.55 14.56 11.58
C ILE A 15 5.08 15.73 10.75
N ARG A 16 6.41 15.81 10.55
CA ARG A 16 7.03 16.85 9.70
C ARG A 16 6.52 16.81 8.26
N ILE A 17 6.40 15.62 7.66
CA ILE A 17 5.86 15.47 6.30
C ILE A 17 4.43 15.99 6.25
N VAL A 18 3.58 15.62 7.21
CA VAL A 18 2.18 16.04 7.25
C VAL A 18 2.07 17.55 7.44
N GLN A 19 2.78 18.12 8.42
CA GLN A 19 2.75 19.56 8.73
C GLN A 19 3.31 20.43 7.59
N ALA A 20 4.24 19.90 6.80
CA ALA A 20 4.81 20.59 5.65
C ALA A 20 4.00 20.35 4.35
N ASP A 21 2.82 19.72 4.42
CA ASP A 21 2.03 19.32 3.24
C ASP A 21 2.82 18.47 2.24
N GLY A 22 3.73 17.63 2.70
CA GLY A 22 4.59 16.79 1.85
C GLY A 22 5.74 17.55 1.18
N ARG A 23 6.10 18.74 1.68
CA ARG A 23 7.22 19.55 1.14
C ARG A 23 8.55 19.34 1.88
N ASP A 24 8.56 18.61 2.98
CA ASP A 24 9.79 18.27 3.72
C ASP A 24 10.52 17.09 3.07
N ARG A 25 11.30 17.38 2.01
CA ARG A 25 12.05 16.37 1.26
C ARG A 25 13.05 15.60 2.12
N GLN A 26 13.60 16.23 3.16
CA GLN A 26 14.57 15.58 4.04
C GLN A 26 13.87 14.51 4.87
N ALA A 27 12.73 14.83 5.49
CA ALA A 27 11.94 13.88 6.25
C ALA A 27 11.46 12.72 5.36
N THR A 28 10.97 13.01 4.15
CA THR A 28 10.58 11.98 3.16
C THR A 28 11.73 11.05 2.83
N SER A 29 12.90 11.59 2.48
CA SER A 29 14.08 10.78 2.13
C SER A 29 14.51 9.87 3.29
N ILE A 30 14.50 10.38 4.53
CA ILE A 30 14.87 9.60 5.72
C ILE A 30 13.88 8.46 5.94
N LEU A 31 12.57 8.69 5.80
CA LEU A 31 11.58 7.62 5.97
C LEU A 31 11.67 6.56 4.86
N GLU A 32 11.91 6.96 3.62
CA GLU A 32 12.10 6.01 2.51
C GLU A 32 13.31 5.12 2.70
N ASP A 33 14.40 5.69 3.19
CA ASP A 33 15.63 4.98 3.52
C ASP A 33 15.44 4.05 4.72
N LEU A 34 14.76 4.55 5.75
CA LEU A 34 14.42 3.78 6.94
C LEU A 34 13.56 2.57 6.58
N VAL A 35 12.48 2.74 5.82
CA VAL A 35 11.54 1.63 5.56
C VAL A 35 12.16 0.53 4.70
N LYS A 36 13.11 0.87 3.82
CA LYS A 36 13.84 -0.12 3.00
C LYS A 36 14.83 -0.92 3.81
N THR A 37 15.40 -0.34 4.86
CA THR A 37 16.45 -0.96 5.69
C THR A 37 15.89 -1.65 6.92
N ASN A 38 14.86 -1.09 7.54
CA ASN A 38 14.25 -1.56 8.78
C ASN A 38 12.75 -1.22 8.87
N PRO A 39 11.88 -1.88 8.07
CA PRO A 39 10.45 -1.56 8.01
C PRO A 39 9.72 -1.78 9.34
N SER A 40 10.19 -2.70 10.18
CA SER A 40 9.55 -2.98 11.48
C SER A 40 9.59 -1.79 12.44
N LEU A 41 10.55 -0.87 12.28
CA LEU A 41 10.64 0.35 13.10
C LEU A 41 9.44 1.30 12.90
N LEU A 42 8.72 1.16 11.78
CA LEU A 42 7.55 1.98 11.46
C LEU A 42 6.24 1.33 11.88
N ILE A 43 6.23 0.06 12.30
CA ILE A 43 5.01 -0.64 12.76
C ILE A 43 4.36 0.09 13.96
N PRO A 44 5.11 0.59 14.98
CA PRO A 44 4.49 1.34 16.08
C PRO A 44 3.80 2.64 15.63
N ASN A 45 4.11 3.13 14.42
CA ASN A 45 3.57 4.35 13.84
C ASN A 45 2.52 4.07 12.75
N TYR A 46 2.02 2.84 12.63
CA TYR A 46 1.10 2.48 11.56
C TYR A 46 -0.22 3.27 11.64
N SER A 47 -0.76 3.48 12.84
CA SER A 47 -2.00 4.25 13.04
C SER A 47 -1.89 5.68 12.54
N ILE A 48 -0.82 6.41 12.90
CA ILE A 48 -0.61 7.79 12.44
C ILE A 48 -0.38 7.84 10.93
N LEU A 49 0.29 6.84 10.34
CA LEU A 49 0.43 6.76 8.88
C LEU A 49 -0.94 6.64 8.21
N LEU A 50 -1.79 5.72 8.70
CA LEU A 50 -3.13 5.49 8.17
C LEU A 50 -4.04 6.71 8.34
N GLU A 51 -4.05 7.34 9.52
CA GLU A 51 -4.81 8.57 9.78
C GLU A 51 -4.38 9.71 8.85
N SER A 52 -3.08 9.79 8.57
CA SER A 52 -2.50 10.81 7.70
C SER A 52 -2.85 10.61 6.21
N LEU A 53 -3.38 9.45 5.82
CA LEU A 53 -3.90 9.19 4.47
C LEU A 53 -5.34 9.68 4.27
N SER A 54 -5.91 10.47 5.19
CA SER A 54 -7.27 11.00 5.03
C SER A 54 -7.53 11.64 3.66
N ASN A 55 -8.78 11.61 3.19
CA ASN A 55 -9.15 12.23 1.90
C ASN A 55 -8.84 13.74 1.86
N LYS A 56 -8.79 14.41 3.02
CA LYS A 56 -8.43 15.84 3.15
C LYS A 56 -6.93 16.11 3.05
N SER A 57 -6.09 15.08 3.17
CA SER A 57 -4.64 15.24 3.13
C SER A 57 -4.15 15.67 1.73
N PRO A 58 -3.15 16.56 1.64
CA PRO A 58 -2.55 16.94 0.36
C PRO A 58 -2.05 15.72 -0.44
N ILE A 59 -2.14 15.80 -1.77
CA ILE A 59 -1.71 14.71 -2.68
C ILE A 59 -0.24 14.34 -2.44
N ALA A 60 0.62 15.32 -2.13
CA ALA A 60 2.03 15.10 -1.83
C ALA A 60 2.22 14.24 -0.56
N VAL A 61 1.44 14.51 0.50
CA VAL A 61 1.45 13.70 1.73
C VAL A 61 1.02 12.27 1.41
N LYS A 62 -0.12 12.09 0.72
CA LYS A 62 -0.61 10.76 0.34
C LYS A 62 0.45 9.98 -0.44
N ARG A 63 1.06 10.61 -1.44
CA ARG A 63 2.11 9.99 -2.26
C ARG A 63 3.29 9.53 -1.42
N ASP A 64 3.82 10.40 -0.58
CA ASP A 64 5.03 10.13 0.20
C ASP A 64 4.78 9.05 1.25
N LEU A 65 3.63 9.10 1.93
CA LEU A 65 3.27 8.08 2.93
C LEU A 65 2.94 6.72 2.29
N LEU A 66 2.18 6.68 1.18
CA LEU A 66 1.92 5.41 0.47
C LEU A 66 3.21 4.79 -0.08
N ARG A 67 4.16 5.63 -0.54
CA ARG A 67 5.49 5.17 -0.97
C ARG A 67 6.23 4.44 0.15
N VAL A 68 6.08 4.90 1.39
CA VAL A 68 6.63 4.24 2.58
C VAL A 68 5.82 2.99 2.92
N MET A 69 4.50 3.10 3.02
CA MET A 69 3.61 2.02 3.46
C MET A 69 3.63 0.78 2.56
N GLN A 70 3.94 0.90 1.27
CA GLN A 70 4.05 -0.27 0.37
C GLN A 70 5.10 -1.31 0.80
N TYR A 71 6.04 -0.92 1.66
CA TYR A 71 7.10 -1.78 2.18
C TYR A 71 6.83 -2.29 3.60
N LEU A 72 5.76 -1.81 4.25
CA LEU A 72 5.41 -2.24 5.59
C LEU A 72 4.68 -3.58 5.54
N PRO A 73 4.87 -4.45 6.56
CA PRO A 73 4.05 -5.63 6.72
C PRO A 73 2.59 -5.20 6.94
N VAL A 74 1.68 -5.92 6.29
CA VAL A 74 0.24 -5.74 6.46
C VAL A 74 -0.11 -5.97 7.94
N GLN A 75 -0.96 -5.09 8.50
CA GLN A 75 -1.43 -5.19 9.87
C GLN A 75 -2.89 -5.62 9.85
N ASP A 76 -3.20 -6.82 10.35
CA ASP A 76 -4.52 -7.45 10.27
C ASP A 76 -5.66 -6.53 10.72
N GLU A 77 -5.48 -5.82 11.83
CA GLU A 77 -6.47 -4.92 12.44
C GLU A 77 -6.88 -3.75 11.52
N THR A 78 -5.99 -3.33 10.61
CA THR A 78 -6.20 -2.16 9.75
C THR A 78 -6.15 -2.48 8.27
N ALA A 79 -5.95 -3.75 7.91
CA ALA A 79 -5.79 -4.20 6.52
C ALA A 79 -7.00 -3.80 5.67
N GLY A 80 -8.23 -4.07 6.15
CA GLY A 80 -9.45 -3.70 5.43
C GLY A 80 -9.61 -2.19 5.24
N ILE A 81 -9.25 -1.39 6.25
CA ILE A 81 -9.33 0.08 6.18
C ILE A 81 -8.35 0.63 5.15
N LEU A 82 -7.09 0.18 5.20
CA LEU A 82 -6.06 0.60 4.26
C LEU A 82 -6.39 0.15 2.83
N TYR A 83 -6.91 -1.07 2.68
CA TYR A 83 -7.35 -1.60 1.39
C TYR A 83 -8.43 -0.71 0.79
N GLN A 84 -9.49 -0.40 1.55
CA GLN A 84 -10.58 0.46 1.10
C GLN A 84 -10.09 1.85 0.69
N GLN A 85 -9.25 2.50 1.52
CA GLN A 85 -8.68 3.80 1.17
C GLN A 85 -7.83 3.76 -0.11
N CYS A 86 -7.03 2.69 -0.28
CA CYS A 86 -6.25 2.53 -1.50
C CYS A 86 -7.14 2.30 -2.72
N MET A 87 -8.24 1.55 -2.59
CA MET A 87 -9.22 1.37 -3.67
C MET A 87 -9.90 2.69 -4.05
N GLU A 88 -10.26 3.54 -3.08
CA GLU A 88 -10.76 4.89 -3.34
C GLU A 88 -9.74 5.73 -4.15
N PHE A 89 -8.46 5.68 -3.78
CA PHE A 89 -7.40 6.36 -4.55
C PHE A 89 -7.21 5.76 -5.95
N LEU A 90 -7.47 4.47 -6.16
CA LEU A 90 -7.40 3.89 -7.50
C LEU A 90 -8.50 4.46 -8.40
N LEU A 91 -9.69 4.66 -7.86
CA LEU A 91 -10.88 5.15 -8.58
C LEU A 91 -10.92 6.68 -8.76
N ASP A 92 -10.21 7.44 -7.92
CA ASP A 92 -10.12 8.91 -8.05
C ASP A 92 -9.45 9.31 -9.39
N ALA A 93 -10.15 10.09 -10.22
CA ALA A 93 -9.66 10.51 -11.53
C ALA A 93 -8.59 11.61 -11.44
N ASP A 94 -8.60 12.43 -10.40
CA ASP A 94 -7.75 13.61 -10.23
C ASP A 94 -6.47 13.32 -9.44
N ILE A 95 -6.42 12.15 -8.78
CA ILE A 95 -5.25 11.74 -8.01
C ILE A 95 -4.04 11.45 -8.91
N SER A 96 -2.85 11.70 -8.38
CA SER A 96 -1.62 11.47 -9.13
C SER A 96 -1.39 9.99 -9.48
N ILE A 97 -0.77 9.75 -10.64
CA ILE A 97 -0.35 8.40 -11.10
C ILE A 97 0.52 7.69 -10.05
N ALA A 98 1.37 8.43 -9.32
CA ALA A 98 2.24 7.86 -8.31
C ALA A 98 1.44 7.30 -7.11
N VAL A 99 0.44 8.04 -6.64
CA VAL A 99 -0.49 7.57 -5.60
C VAL A 99 -1.17 6.29 -6.06
N LYS A 100 -1.75 6.27 -7.26
CA LYS A 100 -2.36 5.05 -7.81
C LYS A 100 -1.38 3.88 -7.82
N ALA A 101 -0.16 4.07 -8.33
CA ALA A 101 0.84 3.01 -8.42
C ALA A 101 1.21 2.41 -7.05
N TYR A 102 1.35 3.24 -6.01
CA TYR A 102 1.62 2.75 -4.66
C TYR A 102 0.40 2.07 -4.05
N SER A 103 -0.81 2.61 -4.25
CA SER A 103 -2.07 1.98 -3.84
C SER A 103 -2.24 0.59 -4.47
N MET A 104 -1.96 0.43 -5.78
CA MET A 104 -1.98 -0.88 -6.44
C MET A 104 -1.07 -1.90 -5.75
N THR A 105 0.11 -1.46 -5.32
CA THR A 105 1.11 -2.31 -4.67
C THR A 105 0.65 -2.71 -3.26
N ILE A 106 0.12 -1.76 -2.50
CA ILE A 106 -0.42 -1.99 -1.16
C ILE A 106 -1.62 -2.94 -1.21
N CYS A 107 -2.60 -2.71 -2.08
CA CYS A 107 -3.75 -3.60 -2.26
C CYS A 107 -3.28 -5.02 -2.61
N ALA A 108 -2.29 -5.16 -3.49
CA ALA A 108 -1.74 -6.46 -3.83
C ALA A 108 -1.00 -7.15 -2.67
N ASN A 109 -0.36 -6.39 -1.78
CA ASN A 109 0.23 -6.94 -0.55
C ASN A 109 -0.85 -7.44 0.42
N ILE A 110 -1.96 -6.72 0.54
CA ILE A 110 -3.09 -7.12 1.38
C ILE A 110 -3.76 -8.38 0.82
N VAL A 111 -3.98 -8.44 -0.49
CA VAL A 111 -4.59 -9.61 -1.16
C VAL A 111 -3.75 -10.88 -1.04
N ASP A 112 -2.42 -10.76 -0.93
CA ASP A 112 -1.58 -11.94 -0.65
C ASP A 112 -1.94 -12.62 0.69
N GLN A 113 -2.46 -11.85 1.65
CA GLN A 113 -2.94 -12.34 2.95
C GLN A 113 -4.44 -12.63 2.97
N TYR A 114 -5.23 -11.87 2.18
CA TYR A 114 -6.68 -11.98 2.07
C TYR A 114 -7.10 -12.26 0.61
N PRO A 115 -6.92 -13.50 0.09
CA PRO A 115 -7.18 -13.86 -1.31
C PRO A 115 -8.59 -13.55 -1.80
N GLU A 116 -9.58 -13.56 -0.91
CA GLU A 116 -10.98 -13.24 -1.19
C GLU A 116 -11.17 -11.83 -1.77
N MET A 117 -10.27 -10.89 -1.47
CA MET A 117 -10.31 -9.52 -1.98
C MET A 117 -9.77 -9.39 -3.41
N SER A 118 -9.23 -10.47 -3.99
CA SER A 118 -8.55 -10.43 -5.29
C SER A 118 -9.45 -10.12 -6.49
N GLU A 119 -10.73 -10.50 -6.44
CA GLU A 119 -11.68 -10.25 -7.54
C GLU A 119 -11.96 -8.75 -7.72
N GLU A 120 -12.19 -8.05 -6.60
CA GLU A 120 -12.47 -6.61 -6.61
C GLU A 120 -11.26 -5.82 -7.12
N LEU A 121 -10.05 -6.13 -6.62
CA LEU A 121 -8.84 -5.49 -7.09
C LEU A 121 -8.58 -5.76 -8.58
N GLU A 122 -8.79 -7.00 -9.04
CA GLU A 122 -8.61 -7.33 -10.46
C GLU A 122 -9.52 -6.49 -11.37
N ALA A 123 -10.79 -6.31 -11.00
CA ALA A 123 -11.73 -5.51 -11.77
C ALA A 123 -11.25 -4.06 -11.91
N VAL A 124 -10.89 -3.41 -10.80
CA VAL A 124 -10.43 -2.01 -10.79
C VAL A 124 -9.12 -1.84 -11.57
N ILE A 125 -8.17 -2.76 -11.43
CA ILE A 125 -6.91 -2.70 -12.18
C ILE A 125 -7.16 -2.80 -13.69
N ARG A 126 -8.05 -3.71 -14.13
CA ARG A 126 -8.38 -3.87 -15.55
C ARG A 126 -9.00 -2.61 -16.12
N GLU A 127 -9.93 -1.99 -15.41
CA GLU A 127 -10.56 -0.73 -15.82
C GLU A 127 -9.52 0.39 -15.95
N LEU A 128 -8.66 0.58 -14.94
CA LEU A 128 -7.62 1.60 -14.96
C LEU A 128 -6.61 1.42 -16.09
N MET A 129 -6.40 0.19 -16.56
CA MET A 129 -5.46 -0.09 -17.64
C MET A 129 -6.01 0.27 -19.03
N ILE A 130 -7.33 0.39 -19.23
CA ILE A 130 -7.93 0.69 -20.54
C ILE A 130 -7.44 2.04 -21.07
N MET A 131 -7.47 3.06 -20.20
CA MET A 131 -7.04 4.43 -20.52
C MET A 131 -5.80 4.84 -19.72
N GLY A 132 -5.09 3.86 -19.14
CA GLY A 132 -4.00 4.09 -18.20
C GLY A 132 -2.72 4.58 -18.88
N SER A 133 -1.96 5.40 -18.17
CA SER A 133 -0.59 5.78 -18.59
C SER A 133 0.32 4.54 -18.69
N PRO A 134 1.48 4.63 -19.37
CA PRO A 134 2.46 3.54 -19.39
C PRO A 134 2.86 3.03 -18.01
N ALA A 135 2.93 3.92 -17.01
CA ALA A 135 3.20 3.57 -15.63
C ALA A 135 2.07 2.73 -15.00
N ILE A 136 0.81 3.13 -15.20
CA ILE A 136 -0.37 2.39 -14.75
C ILE A 136 -0.43 1.02 -15.43
N MET A 137 -0.24 0.97 -16.76
CA MET A 137 -0.22 -0.28 -17.51
C MET A 137 0.87 -1.25 -17.02
N SER A 138 2.09 -0.75 -16.79
CA SER A 138 3.20 -1.56 -16.29
C SER A 138 2.87 -2.13 -14.91
N ARG A 139 2.42 -1.29 -13.97
CA ARG A 139 2.10 -1.71 -12.61
C ARG A 139 0.90 -2.65 -12.57
N GLY A 140 -0.16 -2.35 -13.31
CA GLY A 140 -1.34 -3.21 -13.42
C GLY A 140 -0.99 -4.61 -13.91
N ARG A 141 -0.15 -4.75 -14.95
CA ARG A 141 0.34 -6.08 -15.40
C ARG A 141 1.05 -6.86 -14.30
N HIS A 142 1.89 -6.20 -13.50
CA HIS A 142 2.59 -6.85 -12.38
C HIS A 142 1.60 -7.32 -11.30
N VAL A 143 0.63 -6.48 -10.95
CA VAL A 143 -0.39 -6.82 -9.96
C VAL A 143 -1.27 -7.97 -10.45
N LEU A 144 -1.82 -7.90 -11.67
CA LEU A 144 -2.66 -8.97 -12.24
C LEU A 144 -1.93 -10.32 -12.25
N LYS A 145 -0.63 -10.34 -12.59
CA LYS A 145 0.18 -11.55 -12.53
C LYS A 145 0.31 -12.11 -11.11
N ARG A 146 0.39 -11.25 -10.10
CA ARG A 146 0.40 -11.65 -8.68
C ARG A 146 -0.96 -12.23 -8.27
N LEU A 147 -2.06 -11.56 -8.64
CA LEU A 147 -3.42 -12.01 -8.34
C LEU A 147 -3.73 -13.39 -8.92
N THR A 148 -3.31 -13.67 -10.16
CA THR A 148 -3.47 -15.00 -10.74
C THR A 148 -2.81 -16.08 -9.87
N LYS A 149 -1.60 -15.82 -9.35
CA LYS A 149 -0.91 -16.77 -8.47
C LYS A 149 -1.63 -16.96 -7.14
N VAL A 150 -2.13 -15.88 -6.53
CA VAL A 150 -2.90 -15.92 -5.28
C VAL A 150 -4.16 -16.76 -5.46
N LYS A 151 -4.95 -16.49 -6.50
CA LYS A 151 -6.17 -17.24 -6.83
C LYS A 151 -5.90 -18.74 -7.08
N SER A 152 -4.80 -19.07 -7.74
CA SER A 152 -4.40 -20.48 -7.94
C SER A 152 -4.04 -21.19 -6.63
N LYS A 153 -3.29 -20.52 -5.74
CA LYS A 153 -2.96 -21.07 -4.41
C LYS A 153 -4.22 -21.26 -3.56
N GLU A 154 -5.16 -20.32 -3.60
CA GLU A 154 -6.39 -20.40 -2.84
C GLU A 154 -7.27 -21.58 -3.28
N LYS A 155 -7.47 -21.74 -4.60
CA LYS A 155 -8.20 -22.88 -5.16
C LYS A 155 -7.56 -24.21 -4.78
N PHE A 156 -6.23 -24.26 -4.67
CA PHE A 156 -5.53 -25.47 -4.22
C PHE A 156 -5.81 -25.74 -2.74
N ARG A 157 -5.72 -24.72 -1.87
CA ARG A 157 -6.01 -24.82 -0.43
C ARG A 157 -7.42 -25.36 -0.16
N ILE A 158 -8.44 -24.74 -0.76
CA ILE A 158 -9.85 -25.14 -0.60
C ILE A 158 -10.06 -26.61 -0.97
N ARG A 159 -9.50 -27.06 -2.11
CA ARG A 159 -9.61 -28.46 -2.54
C ARG A 159 -8.97 -29.45 -1.58
N HIS A 160 -7.88 -29.07 -0.90
CA HIS A 160 -7.22 -29.95 0.07
C HIS A 160 -8.00 -30.02 1.38
N ASP A 161 -8.53 -28.89 1.85
CA ASP A 161 -9.33 -28.84 3.07
C ASP A 161 -10.64 -29.64 2.91
N ASP A 162 -11.25 -29.62 1.71
CA ASP A 162 -12.43 -30.42 1.38
C ASP A 162 -12.13 -31.94 1.33
N GLN A 163 -10.92 -32.33 0.90
CA GLN A 163 -10.49 -33.73 0.83
C GLN A 163 -10.11 -34.33 2.19
N GLN A 164 -9.78 -33.51 3.19
CA GLN A 164 -9.44 -33.96 4.55
C GLN A 164 -10.65 -34.03 5.49
N ARG A 165 -11.82 -33.55 5.05
CA ARG A 165 -13.08 -33.57 5.82
C ARG A 165 -13.98 -34.78 5.52
N ILE A 166 -13.49 -35.74 4.73
CA ILE A 166 -14.15 -37.01 4.36
C ILE A 166 -13.36 -38.15 5.01
#